data_AF-A0A2S7WJ59-F1
#
_entry.id   AF-A0A2S7WJ59-F1
#
_cell.length_a   1.000
_cell.length_b   1.000
_cell.length_c   1.000
_cell.angle_alpha   90.00
_cell.angle_beta   90.00
_cell.angle_gamma   90.00
#
_symmetry.space_group_name_H-M   'P 1'
#
loop_
_entity.id
_entity.type
_entity.pdbx_description
1 polymer ?
#
loop_
_entity_poly.entity_id
_entity_poly.type
_entity_poly.pdbx_seq_one_letter_code
_entity_poly.pdbx_strand_id
1 'polypeptide(L)'
;MKFKKIHLVLFVFALLPFLNIIYLGDYCFGVANLLIITGLTIVFVIAFLVITFYDLYNLSIKKLRFNFVPLLIVFIFSVSLFIGIKYQGKFLFKNQQISFKNEVGAEVTSRVILFTDKTFEVKQALKNEVCTKKGTYYIKNDSLFLNKKDKSFKDLIFDSIYYFDKTQNLLIPNNRKLIRYEVEK
;
A
#
# COMPACT_ATOMS: atom_id res chain seq x y z
N MET A 1 25.62 21.88 10.75
CA MET A 1 25.60 21.71 9.27
C MET A 1 24.65 22.73 8.67
N LYS A 2 25.08 23.57 7.72
CA LYS A 2 24.16 24.47 7.00
C LYS A 2 23.51 23.69 5.85
N PHE A 3 22.19 23.54 5.89
CA PHE A 3 21.42 22.86 4.85
C PHE A 3 21.44 23.71 3.57
N LYS A 4 22.28 23.35 2.60
CA LYS A 4 22.34 24.07 1.31
C LYS A 4 21.11 23.74 0.46
N LYS A 5 20.69 24.67 -0.42
CA LYS A 5 19.58 24.49 -1.38
C LYS A 5 19.66 23.16 -2.15
N ILE A 6 20.86 22.68 -2.46
CA ILE A 6 21.07 21.41 -3.17
C ILE A 6 20.61 20.17 -2.38
N HIS A 7 20.69 20.20 -1.04
CA HIS A 7 20.18 19.13 -0.18
C HIS A 7 18.65 19.12 -0.11
N LEU A 8 18.02 20.28 -0.28
CA LEU A 8 16.56 20.40 -0.34
C LEU A 8 16.04 19.72 -1.61
N VAL A 9 16.72 19.89 -2.74
CA VAL A 9 16.40 19.18 -3.99
C VAL A 9 16.51 17.66 -3.81
N LEU A 10 17.59 17.18 -3.19
CA LEU A 10 17.76 15.75 -2.90
C LEU A 10 16.65 15.20 -2.00
N PHE A 11 16.27 15.97 -0.97
CA PHE A 11 15.19 15.62 -0.06
C PHE A 11 13.84 15.56 -0.78
N VAL A 12 13.54 16.50 -1.67
CA VAL A 12 12.32 16.48 -2.49
C VAL A 12 12.30 15.23 -3.38
N PHE A 13 13.40 14.91 -4.07
CA PHE A 13 13.49 13.69 -4.87
C PHE A 13 13.36 12.41 -4.04
N ALA A 14 13.86 12.41 -2.80
CA ALA A 14 13.66 11.29 -1.88
C ALA A 14 12.19 11.09 -1.50
N LEU A 15 11.39 12.16 -1.42
CA LEU A 15 9.97 12.08 -1.05
C LEU A 15 9.05 11.63 -2.19
N LEU A 16 9.38 11.95 -3.44
CA LEU A 16 8.51 11.68 -4.60
C LEU A 16 8.06 10.21 -4.74
N PRO A 17 8.94 9.19 -4.58
CA PRO A 17 8.51 7.79 -4.66
C PRO A 17 7.41 7.43 -3.66
N PHE A 18 7.42 8.03 -2.46
CA PHE A 18 6.48 7.71 -1.39
C PHE A 18 5.05 8.18 -1.67
N LEU A 19 4.88 9.20 -2.52
CA LEU A 19 3.56 9.64 -2.98
C LEU A 19 2.79 8.53 -3.71
N ASN A 20 3.50 7.56 -4.29
CA ASN A 20 2.92 6.42 -5.01
C ASN A 20 2.85 5.14 -4.16
N ILE A 21 3.31 5.18 -2.91
CA ILE A 21 3.30 4.04 -1.97
C ILE A 21 2.20 4.19 -0.92
N ILE A 22 1.97 5.42 -0.44
CA ILE A 22 1.08 5.68 0.70
C ILE A 22 -0.33 6.01 0.20
N TYR A 23 -1.25 5.04 0.34
CA TYR A 23 -2.67 5.22 0.02
C TYR A 23 -3.54 5.14 1.27
N LEU A 24 -4.32 6.20 1.53
CA LEU A 24 -5.26 6.30 2.66
C LEU A 24 -6.68 5.82 2.32
N GLY A 25 -6.97 5.57 1.04
CA GLY A 25 -8.28 5.19 0.53
C GLY A 25 -8.26 3.87 -0.24
N ASP A 26 -9.21 3.74 -1.16
CA ASP A 26 -9.23 2.66 -2.14
C ASP A 26 -8.05 2.86 -3.10
N TYR A 27 -7.31 1.79 -3.38
CA TYR A 27 -6.15 1.87 -4.27
C TYR A 27 -5.93 0.56 -4.99
N CYS A 28 -5.38 0.63 -6.20
CA CYS A 28 -4.86 -0.53 -6.89
C CYS A 28 -3.36 -0.37 -7.08
N PHE A 29 -2.64 -1.44 -6.79
CA PHE A 29 -1.19 -1.46 -6.89
C PHE A 29 -0.74 -2.59 -7.79
N GLY A 30 -0.14 -2.22 -8.92
CA GLY A 30 0.39 -3.15 -9.89
C GLY A 30 1.71 -2.71 -10.48
N VAL A 31 2.06 -3.34 -11.60
CA VAL A 31 3.34 -3.13 -12.30
C VAL A 31 3.55 -1.66 -12.69
N ALA A 32 2.50 -0.93 -13.08
CA ALA A 32 2.59 0.48 -13.45
C ALA A 32 3.11 1.35 -12.29
N ASN A 33 2.59 1.16 -11.09
CA ASN A 33 3.03 1.92 -9.91
C ASN A 33 4.46 1.58 -9.52
N LEU A 34 4.84 0.30 -9.65
CA LEU A 34 6.20 -0.16 -9.37
C LEU A 34 7.21 0.43 -10.37
N LEU A 35 6.83 0.57 -11.65
CA LEU A 35 7.63 1.27 -12.66
C LEU A 35 7.83 2.75 -12.31
N ILE A 36 6.77 3.45 -11.88
CA ILE A 36 6.86 4.86 -11.46
C ILE A 36 7.80 5.02 -10.26
N ILE A 37 7.63 4.19 -9.22
CA ILE A 37 8.49 4.20 -8.01
C ILE A 37 9.95 3.93 -8.39
N THR A 38 10.19 2.96 -9.27
CA THR A 38 11.54 2.62 -9.75
C THR A 38 12.16 3.77 -10.53
N GLY A 39 11.42 4.38 -11.46
CA GLY A 39 11.88 5.54 -12.23
C GLY A 39 12.26 6.72 -11.34
N LEU A 40 11.41 7.06 -10.37
CA LEU A 40 11.69 8.13 -9.40
C LEU A 40 12.90 7.80 -8.50
N THR A 41 13.07 6.53 -8.13
CA THR A 41 14.24 6.07 -7.37
C THR A 41 15.53 6.23 -8.16
N ILE A 42 15.53 5.94 -9.47
CA ILE A 42 16.70 6.15 -10.34
C ILE A 42 17.07 7.64 -10.40
N VAL A 43 16.08 8.53 -10.57
CA VAL A 43 16.31 9.99 -10.57
C VAL A 43 16.91 10.45 -9.25
N PHE A 44 16.42 9.95 -8.12
CA PHE A 44 16.99 10.22 -6.80
C PHE A 44 18.44 9.76 -6.69
N VAL A 45 18.78 8.54 -7.15
CA VAL A 45 20.14 8.01 -7.13
C VAL A 45 21.08 8.87 -7.98
N ILE A 46 20.66 9.30 -9.18
CA ILE A 46 21.45 10.21 -10.03
C ILE A 46 21.72 11.53 -9.29
N ALA A 47 20.70 12.13 -8.69
CA ALA A 47 20.86 13.38 -7.93
C ALA A 47 21.82 13.21 -6.74
N PHE A 48 21.72 12.09 -6.01
CA PHE A 48 22.64 11.75 -4.93
C PHE A 48 24.08 11.63 -5.41
N LEU A 49 24.32 10.94 -6.53
CA LEU A 49 25.66 10.79 -7.10
C LEU A 49 26.25 12.14 -7.49
N VAL A 50 25.50 13.00 -8.19
CA VAL A 50 25.95 14.34 -8.58
C VAL A 50 26.37 15.17 -7.36
N ILE A 51 25.55 15.16 -6.29
CA ILE A 51 25.85 15.90 -5.06
C ILE A 51 27.07 15.31 -4.35
N THR A 52 27.18 13.99 -4.29
CA THR A 52 28.30 13.30 -3.64
C THR A 52 29.62 13.58 -4.37
N PHE A 53 29.64 13.50 -5.70
CA PHE A 53 30.82 13.87 -6.49
C PHE A 53 31.19 15.35 -6.33
N TYR A 54 30.21 16.24 -6.27
CA TYR A 54 30.45 17.66 -6.01
C TYR A 54 31.07 17.91 -4.62
N ASP A 55 30.56 17.22 -3.59
CA ASP A 55 31.10 17.34 -2.23
C ASP A 55 32.49 16.68 -2.12
N LEU A 56 32.73 15.54 -2.78
CA LEU A 56 34.06 14.92 -2.88
C LEU A 56 35.07 15.79 -3.62
N TYR A 57 34.66 16.45 -4.71
CA TYR A 57 35.50 17.38 -5.45
C TYR A 57 35.89 18.58 -4.59
N ASN A 58 34.94 19.16 -3.84
CA ASN A 58 35.24 20.25 -2.90
C ASN A 58 36.12 19.79 -1.73
N LEU A 59 35.96 18.57 -1.23
CA LEU A 59 36.85 17.99 -0.21
C LEU A 59 38.29 17.89 -0.76
N SER A 60 38.45 17.34 -1.96
CA SER A 60 39.75 17.12 -2.59
C SER A 60 40.51 18.42 -2.82
N ILE A 61 39.85 19.44 -3.39
CA ILE A 61 40.52 20.70 -3.74
C ILE A 61 40.58 21.69 -2.58
N LYS A 62 39.48 21.87 -1.85
CA LYS A 62 39.36 22.94 -0.84
C LYS A 62 39.67 22.46 0.58
N LYS A 63 40.03 21.19 0.79
CA LYS A 63 40.27 20.56 2.10
C LYS A 63 39.15 20.80 3.12
N LEU A 64 37.91 20.97 2.62
CA LEU A 64 36.73 21.16 3.45
C LEU A 64 36.29 19.82 4.04
N ARG A 65 35.78 19.79 5.28
CA ARG A 65 35.26 18.56 5.88
C ARG A 65 34.12 17.96 5.02
N PHE A 66 34.12 16.64 4.89
CA PHE A 66 33.07 15.91 4.18
C PHE A 66 31.69 16.14 4.83
N ASN A 67 30.68 16.29 3.98
CA ASN A 67 29.32 16.55 4.40
C ASN A 67 28.50 15.26 4.36
N PHE A 68 28.17 14.73 5.53
CA PHE A 68 27.43 13.46 5.66
C PHE A 68 25.91 13.57 5.44
N VAL A 69 25.36 14.77 5.21
CA VAL A 69 23.90 14.95 5.01
C VAL A 69 23.35 14.09 3.86
N PRO A 70 23.96 14.06 2.66
CA PRO A 70 23.46 13.24 1.55
C PRO A 70 23.42 11.74 1.88
N LEU A 71 24.45 11.22 2.57
CA LEU A 71 24.50 9.83 3.02
C LEU A 71 23.38 9.50 4.00
N LEU A 72 23.12 10.40 4.96
CA LEU A 72 22.05 10.23 5.93
C LEU A 72 20.66 10.23 5.25
N ILE A 73 20.46 11.09 4.24
CA ILE A 73 19.22 11.10 3.44
C ILE A 73 19.06 9.76 2.69
N VAL A 74 20.10 9.25 2.04
CA VAL A 74 20.05 7.95 1.33
C VAL A 74 19.77 6.79 2.28
N PHE A 75 20.36 6.82 3.48
CA PHE A 75 20.12 5.80 4.49
C PHE A 75 18.64 5.78 4.91
N ILE A 76 18.09 6.95 5.28
CA ILE A 76 16.68 7.08 5.66
C ILE A 76 15.76 6.69 4.50
N PHE A 77 16.08 7.14 3.28
CA PHE A 77 15.33 6.79 2.08
C PHE A 77 15.29 5.28 1.85
N SER A 78 16.45 4.60 1.90
CA SER A 78 16.56 3.16 1.66
C SER A 78 15.78 2.34 2.69
N VAL A 79 15.91 2.68 3.98
CA VAL A 79 15.15 2.02 5.06
C VAL A 79 13.65 2.24 4.88
N SER A 80 13.24 3.49 4.59
CA SER A 80 11.83 3.84 4.41
C SER A 80 11.23 3.16 3.19
N LEU A 81 11.96 3.10 2.07
CA LEU A 81 11.51 2.45 0.84
C LEU A 81 11.37 0.93 1.05
N PHE A 82 12.33 0.31 1.72
CA PHE A 82 12.26 -1.11 2.07
C PHE A 82 11.02 -1.42 2.92
N ILE A 83 10.77 -0.62 3.96
CA ILE A 83 9.58 -0.76 4.80
C ILE A 83 8.30 -0.54 3.96
N GLY A 84 8.28 0.51 3.14
CA GLY A 84 7.15 0.88 2.29
C GLY A 84 6.75 -0.23 1.32
N ILE A 85 7.72 -0.88 0.67
CA ILE A 85 7.48 -2.01 -0.24
C ILE A 85 7.11 -3.28 0.52
N LYS A 86 7.85 -3.64 1.57
CA LYS A 86 7.66 -4.90 2.30
C LYS A 86 6.34 -4.96 3.06
N TYR A 87 5.92 -3.84 3.65
CA TYR A 87 4.68 -3.72 4.41
C TYR A 87 3.57 -3.03 3.62
N GLN A 88 3.73 -2.89 2.31
CA GLN A 88 2.71 -2.32 1.46
C GLN A 88 1.39 -3.09 1.61
N GLY A 89 0.34 -2.39 1.99
CA GLY A 89 -0.97 -2.99 2.24
C GLY A 89 -1.05 -3.93 3.44
N LYS A 90 -0.02 -4.03 4.29
CA LYS A 90 -0.09 -4.72 5.58
C LYS A 90 -0.44 -3.73 6.68
N PHE A 91 -1.25 -4.17 7.64
CA PHE A 91 -1.62 -3.35 8.79
C PHE A 91 -0.55 -3.49 9.85
N LEU A 92 0.14 -2.39 10.15
CA LEU A 92 1.06 -2.33 11.27
C LEU A 92 0.33 -2.04 12.60
N PHE A 93 -0.91 -1.51 12.54
CA PHE A 93 -1.61 -0.97 13.71
C PHE A 93 -3.07 -1.44 13.89
N LYS A 94 -3.58 -2.36 13.06
CA LYS A 94 -4.96 -2.86 13.18
C LYS A 94 -4.99 -4.34 13.55
N ASN A 95 -5.79 -4.67 14.56
CA ASN A 95 -6.05 -6.04 14.96
C ASN A 95 -7.16 -6.63 14.08
N GLN A 96 -6.78 -7.65 13.31
CA GLN A 96 -7.69 -8.44 12.50
C GLN A 96 -8.62 -9.27 13.40
N GLN A 97 -9.92 -9.17 13.16
CA GLN A 97 -10.93 -9.95 13.89
C GLN A 97 -11.23 -11.26 13.16
N ILE A 98 -11.53 -11.16 11.85
CA ILE A 98 -11.83 -12.32 11.00
C ILE A 98 -11.43 -12.00 9.57
N SER A 99 -10.95 -13.01 8.84
CA SER A 99 -10.74 -12.94 7.39
C SER A 99 -11.54 -13.99 6.66
N PHE A 100 -11.99 -13.63 5.47
CA PHE A 100 -12.64 -14.52 4.53
C PHE A 100 -11.87 -14.51 3.22
N LYS A 101 -11.68 -15.68 2.62
CA LYS A 101 -11.00 -15.83 1.34
C LYS A 101 -11.93 -16.48 0.33
N ASN A 102 -11.76 -16.10 -0.93
CA ASN A 102 -12.42 -16.70 -2.07
C ASN A 102 -11.41 -16.80 -3.22
N GLU A 103 -11.44 -17.92 -3.92
CA GLU A 103 -10.69 -18.16 -5.15
C GLU A 103 -11.69 -18.18 -6.32
N VAL A 104 -11.64 -17.15 -7.15
CA VAL A 104 -12.49 -17.02 -8.34
C VAL A 104 -11.66 -17.49 -9.54
N GLY A 105 -11.62 -18.81 -9.74
CA GLY A 105 -10.75 -19.45 -10.73
C GLY A 105 -9.26 -19.41 -10.36
N ALA A 106 -8.38 -19.73 -11.31
CA ALA A 106 -6.95 -19.92 -11.04
C ALA A 106 -6.14 -18.63 -10.79
N GLU A 107 -6.70 -17.45 -11.10
CA GLU A 107 -5.93 -16.20 -11.23
C GLU A 107 -6.48 -15.02 -10.43
N VAL A 108 -7.65 -15.17 -9.80
CA VAL A 108 -8.27 -14.11 -9.00
C VAL A 108 -8.51 -14.60 -7.59
N THR A 109 -7.83 -13.99 -6.64
CA THR A 109 -8.09 -14.22 -5.21
C THR A 109 -8.71 -12.96 -4.61
N SER A 110 -9.77 -13.13 -3.83
CA SER A 110 -10.38 -12.06 -3.07
C SER A 110 -10.37 -12.40 -1.59
N ARG A 111 -10.00 -11.42 -0.77
CA ARG A 111 -9.94 -11.55 0.69
C ARG A 111 -10.66 -10.39 1.34
N VAL A 112 -11.60 -10.70 2.21
CA VAL A 112 -12.33 -9.74 3.03
C VAL A 112 -11.78 -9.82 4.43
N ILE A 113 -11.33 -8.70 4.98
CA ILE A 113 -10.74 -8.63 6.32
C ILE A 113 -11.57 -7.66 7.13
N LEU A 114 -12.10 -8.14 8.26
CA LEU A 114 -12.81 -7.32 9.23
C LEU A 114 -11.87 -7.00 10.40
N PHE A 115 -11.85 -5.74 10.80
CA PHE A 115 -11.08 -5.25 11.94
C PHE A 115 -11.96 -5.03 13.15
N THR A 116 -11.32 -5.05 14.32
CA THR A 116 -11.95 -4.80 15.62
C THR A 116 -12.52 -3.38 15.75
N ASP A 117 -12.01 -2.42 14.97
CA ASP A 117 -12.44 -1.01 14.96
C ASP A 117 -13.68 -0.74 14.07
N LYS A 118 -14.41 -1.79 13.68
CA LYS A 118 -15.57 -1.72 12.76
C LYS A 118 -15.23 -1.22 11.35
N THR A 119 -13.96 -1.30 10.94
CA THR A 119 -13.55 -1.08 9.54
C THR A 119 -13.31 -2.40 8.82
N PHE A 120 -13.40 -2.38 7.50
CA PHE A 120 -13.08 -3.53 6.67
C PHE A 120 -12.11 -3.15 5.55
N GLU A 121 -11.38 -4.15 5.06
CA GLU A 121 -10.69 -4.08 3.78
C GLU A 121 -11.01 -5.29 2.92
N VAL A 122 -11.18 -5.06 1.61
CA VAL A 122 -11.27 -6.11 0.60
C VAL A 122 -10.05 -6.01 -0.27
N LYS A 123 -9.25 -7.07 -0.30
CA LYS A 123 -8.11 -7.21 -1.20
C LYS A 123 -8.48 -8.11 -2.33
N GLN A 124 -8.17 -7.68 -3.54
CA GLN A 124 -8.39 -8.44 -4.74
C GLN A 124 -7.09 -8.48 -5.53
N ALA A 125 -6.53 -9.67 -5.72
CA ALA A 125 -5.42 -9.87 -6.63
C ALA A 125 -5.98 -10.26 -8.00
N LEU A 126 -5.69 -9.44 -9.02
CA LEU A 126 -5.76 -9.81 -10.43
C LEU A 126 -4.32 -9.98 -10.93
N LYS A 127 -4.07 -10.80 -11.96
CA LYS A 127 -2.74 -11.15 -12.53
C LYS A 127 -1.56 -10.25 -12.15
N ASN A 128 -1.66 -8.94 -12.43
CA ASN A 128 -0.57 -7.97 -12.30
C ASN A 128 -0.88 -6.82 -11.34
N GLU A 129 -1.99 -6.89 -10.59
CA GLU A 129 -2.48 -5.78 -9.77
C GLU A 129 -3.25 -6.27 -8.54
N VAL A 130 -2.96 -5.67 -7.39
CA VAL A 130 -3.70 -5.89 -6.15
C VAL A 130 -4.50 -4.63 -5.83
N CYS A 131 -5.82 -4.75 -5.91
CA CYS A 131 -6.75 -3.70 -5.50
C CYS A 131 -7.17 -3.90 -4.04
N THR A 132 -7.18 -2.82 -3.28
CA THR A 132 -7.64 -2.76 -1.90
C THR A 132 -8.74 -1.75 -1.78
N LYS A 133 -9.91 -2.18 -1.30
CA LYS A 133 -11.06 -1.32 -0.99
C LYS A 133 -11.28 -1.26 0.51
N LYS A 134 -11.63 -0.09 1.02
CA LYS A 134 -11.76 0.18 2.47
C LYS A 134 -13.12 0.77 2.80
N GLY A 135 -13.60 0.48 4.00
CA GLY A 135 -14.85 1.07 4.47
C GLY A 135 -15.15 0.75 5.92
N THR A 136 -16.42 0.97 6.28
CA THR A 136 -16.94 0.64 7.62
C THR A 136 -17.95 -0.48 7.51
N TYR A 137 -18.08 -1.30 8.55
CA TYR A 137 -19.06 -2.36 8.57
C TYR A 137 -19.90 -2.32 9.84
N TYR A 138 -21.09 -2.91 9.75
CA TYR A 138 -21.91 -3.22 10.91
C TYR A 138 -22.58 -4.58 10.70
N ILE A 139 -22.89 -5.23 11.82
CA ILE A 139 -23.59 -6.51 11.83
C ILE A 139 -24.98 -6.25 12.39
N LYS A 140 -26.01 -6.73 11.69
CA LYS A 140 -27.40 -6.70 12.16
C LYS A 140 -28.01 -8.08 11.96
N ASN A 141 -28.46 -8.70 13.04
CA ASN A 141 -28.89 -10.09 13.08
C ASN A 141 -27.75 -11.02 12.58
N ASP A 142 -27.96 -11.79 11.53
CA ASP A 142 -26.95 -12.66 10.91
C ASP A 142 -26.42 -12.10 9.58
N SER A 143 -26.56 -10.79 9.37
CA SER A 143 -26.12 -10.10 8.15
C SER A 143 -25.00 -9.10 8.44
N LEU A 144 -23.96 -9.17 7.62
CA LEU A 144 -22.85 -8.24 7.55
C LEU A 144 -23.14 -7.19 6.47
N PHE A 145 -23.14 -5.93 6.87
CA PHE A 145 -23.33 -4.80 5.98
C PHE A 145 -22.04 -4.01 5.85
N LEU A 146 -21.69 -3.69 4.62
CA LEU A 146 -20.42 -3.10 4.25
C LEU A 146 -20.67 -1.77 3.57
N ASN A 147 -20.31 -0.71 4.27
CA ASN A 147 -20.43 0.64 3.78
C ASN A 147 -19.12 1.04 3.08
N LYS A 148 -19.11 0.86 1.76
CA LYS A 148 -18.02 1.24 0.86
C LYS A 148 -17.89 2.76 0.80
N LYS A 149 -16.65 3.28 0.76
CA LYS A 149 -16.42 4.71 0.51
C LYS A 149 -16.89 5.12 -0.88
N ASP A 150 -16.58 4.31 -1.88
CA ASP A 150 -17.06 4.50 -3.24
C ASP A 150 -18.36 3.72 -3.49
N LYS A 151 -19.46 4.45 -3.72
CA LYS A 151 -20.79 3.90 -4.02
C LYS A 151 -21.05 3.75 -5.52
N SER A 152 -20.15 4.25 -6.37
CA SER A 152 -20.40 4.41 -7.81
C SER A 152 -20.23 3.13 -8.62
N PHE A 153 -19.51 2.14 -8.10
CA PHE A 153 -19.26 0.87 -8.79
C PHE A 153 -20.15 -0.27 -8.28
N LYS A 154 -20.99 -0.82 -9.17
CA LYS A 154 -21.48 -2.20 -9.04
C LYS A 154 -20.26 -3.12 -9.14
N ASP A 155 -19.72 -3.50 -7.99
CA ASP A 155 -18.61 -4.44 -7.93
C ASP A 155 -19.05 -5.80 -8.45
N LEU A 156 -18.35 -6.29 -9.48
CA LEU A 156 -18.58 -7.60 -10.08
C LEU A 156 -18.11 -8.76 -9.18
N ILE A 157 -17.48 -8.44 -8.04
CA ILE A 157 -16.67 -9.40 -7.26
C ILE A 157 -17.04 -9.36 -5.77
N PHE A 158 -17.61 -8.24 -5.30
CA PHE A 158 -17.88 -8.03 -3.88
C PHE A 158 -19.18 -7.27 -3.61
N ASP A 159 -20.01 -7.84 -2.75
CA ASP A 159 -21.31 -7.29 -2.38
C ASP A 159 -21.20 -6.22 -1.29
N SER A 160 -22.29 -5.49 -1.03
CA SER A 160 -22.40 -4.62 0.14
C SER A 160 -23.10 -5.32 1.31
N ILE A 161 -23.78 -6.45 1.05
CA ILE A 161 -24.54 -7.19 2.05
C ILE A 161 -24.19 -8.67 1.95
N TYR A 162 -23.87 -9.26 3.10
CA TYR A 162 -23.56 -10.67 3.23
C TYR A 162 -24.36 -11.30 4.35
N TYR A 163 -24.70 -12.57 4.20
CA TYR A 163 -25.24 -13.41 5.27
C TYR A 163 -24.13 -14.29 5.81
N PHE A 164 -23.98 -14.32 7.13
CA PHE A 164 -23.00 -15.16 7.79
C PHE A 164 -23.63 -16.49 8.19
N ASP A 165 -23.26 -17.55 7.48
CA ASP A 165 -23.63 -18.91 7.84
C ASP A 165 -22.64 -19.45 8.88
N LYS A 166 -23.05 -19.40 10.15
CA LYS A 166 -22.27 -19.90 11.30
C LYS A 166 -22.03 -21.41 11.24
N THR A 167 -22.89 -22.17 10.56
CA THR A 167 -22.78 -23.63 10.49
C THR A 167 -21.74 -24.07 9.47
N GLN A 168 -21.69 -23.36 8.33
CA GLN A 168 -20.76 -23.67 7.25
C GLN A 168 -19.49 -22.79 7.27
N ASN A 169 -19.41 -21.80 8.18
CA ASN A 169 -18.37 -20.77 8.19
C ASN A 169 -18.24 -20.06 6.83
N LEU A 170 -19.39 -19.73 6.23
CA LEU A 170 -19.47 -19.09 4.92
C LEU A 170 -20.01 -17.67 5.04
N LEU A 171 -19.46 -16.80 4.18
CA LEU A 171 -19.99 -15.48 3.94
C LEU A 171 -20.68 -15.47 2.57
N ILE A 172 -22.01 -15.47 2.59
CA ILE A 172 -22.86 -15.62 1.39
C ILE A 172 -23.30 -14.23 0.91
N PRO A 173 -22.97 -13.82 -0.33
CA PRO A 173 -23.41 -12.53 -0.86
C PRO A 173 -24.92 -12.53 -1.08
N ASN A 174 -25.56 -11.37 -0.87
CA ASN A 174 -26.97 -11.18 -1.18
C ASN A 174 -27.25 -11.25 -2.70
N ASN A 175 -26.30 -10.76 -3.49
CA ASN A 175 -26.28 -10.91 -4.95
C ASN A 175 -25.82 -12.31 -5.33
N ARG A 176 -26.77 -13.15 -5.77
CA ARG A 176 -26.57 -14.55 -6.16
C ARG A 176 -25.59 -14.77 -7.34
N LYS A 177 -25.21 -13.71 -8.06
CA LYS A 177 -24.20 -13.78 -9.13
C LYS A 177 -22.76 -13.79 -8.59
N LEU A 178 -22.56 -13.44 -7.32
CA LEU A 178 -21.26 -13.38 -6.69
C LEU A 178 -20.94 -14.69 -5.96
N ILE A 179 -19.64 -14.98 -5.84
CA ILE A 179 -19.15 -16.22 -5.24
C ILE A 179 -19.09 -16.05 -3.71
N ARG A 180 -19.31 -17.14 -2.99
CA ARG A 180 -19.29 -17.22 -1.52
C ARG A 180 -17.85 -17.16 -1.00
N TYR A 181 -17.64 -16.57 0.18
CA TYR A 181 -16.32 -16.56 0.81
C TYR A 181 -16.28 -17.58 1.95
N GLU A 182 -15.14 -18.22 2.13
CA GLU A 182 -14.86 -19.13 3.23
C GLU A 182 -14.07 -18.42 4.32
N VAL A 183 -14.30 -18.74 5.59
CA VAL A 183 -13.45 -18.24 6.68
C VAL A 183 -12.02 -18.75 6.49
N GLU A 184 -11.07 -17.82 6.44
CA GLU A 184 -9.66 -18.12 6.38
C GLU A 184 -9.15 -18.34 7.82
N LYS A 185 -8.85 -19.60 8.14
CA LYS A 185 -8.35 -20.05 9.44
C LYS A 185 -6.89 -19.66 9.65
#